data_AF-A0A962WFC8-F1
#
_entry.id   AF-A0A962WFC8-F1
#
_cell.length_a   1.000
_cell.length_b   1.000
_cell.length_c   1.000
_cell.angle_alpha   90.00
_cell.angle_beta   90.00
_cell.angle_gamma   90.00
#
_symmetry.space_group_name_H-M   'P 1'
#
loop_
_entity.id
_entity.type
_entity.pdbx_description
1 polymer ?
#
loop_
_entity_poly.entity_id
_entity_poly.type
_entity_poly.pdbx_seq_one_letter_code
_entity_poly.pdbx_strand_id
1 'polypeptide(L)' 'ADFQPSPEDGEVESFQLHPIQEVAGIVRDTEEFKPNCNLVVIDFLIRHGVLGPEHPDYVDLVTGLHPRLP' A
#
# COMPACT_ATOMS: atom_id res chain seq x y z
N ALA A 1 -2.10 19.93 -9.01
CA ALA A 1 -1.92 19.89 -7.56
C ALA A 1 -0.49 20.33 -7.27
N ASP A 2 -0.32 21.29 -6.37
CA ASP A 2 0.94 21.98 -6.01
C ASP A 2 1.37 21.73 -4.55
N PHE A 3 0.63 20.89 -3.83
CA PHE A 3 0.95 20.50 -2.46
C PHE A 3 2.25 19.70 -2.38
N GLN A 4 3.12 20.06 -1.44
CA GLN A 4 4.32 19.32 -1.07
C GLN A 4 4.34 19.11 0.45
N PRO A 5 4.30 17.88 0.95
CA PRO A 5 4.36 17.62 2.39
C PRO A 5 5.75 17.89 2.96
N SER A 6 5.81 18.44 4.18
CA SER A 6 7.04 18.64 4.94
C SER A 6 6.96 17.92 6.29
N PRO A 7 8.04 17.27 6.77
CA PRO A 7 8.07 16.74 8.13
C PRO A 7 8.00 17.86 9.17
N GLU A 8 7.24 17.67 10.26
CA GLU A 8 6.99 18.75 11.25
C GLU A 8 7.48 18.44 12.67
N ASP A 9 7.41 17.19 13.13
CA ASP A 9 7.64 16.80 14.54
C ASP A 9 8.89 15.93 14.74
N GLY A 10 9.60 15.62 13.66
CA GLY A 10 10.82 14.79 13.66
C GLY A 10 10.56 13.29 13.60
N GLU A 11 9.31 12.83 13.45
CA GLU A 11 9.00 11.40 13.29
C GLU A 11 9.27 10.89 11.86
N VAL A 12 9.21 11.80 10.88
CA VAL A 12 9.39 11.51 9.45
C VAL A 12 10.68 12.18 8.96
N GLU A 13 11.53 11.43 8.26
CA GLU A 13 12.75 11.97 7.66
C GLU A 13 12.46 12.76 6.38
N SER A 14 11.65 12.18 5.47
CA SER A 14 11.29 12.81 4.21
C SER A 14 10.01 12.20 3.61
N PHE A 15 9.44 12.87 2.61
CA PHE A 15 8.35 12.36 1.79
C PHE A 15 8.80 12.21 0.34
N GLN A 16 8.36 11.14 -0.32
CA GLN A 16 8.65 10.86 -1.72
C GLN A 16 7.34 10.58 -2.46
N LEU A 17 7.21 11.14 -3.66
CA LEU A 17 6.07 10.91 -4.54
C LEU A 17 6.46 9.89 -5.62
N HIS A 18 5.83 8.72 -5.58
CA HIS A 18 6.07 7.64 -6.54
C HIS A 18 4.85 7.35 -7.43
N PRO A 19 5.06 6.88 -8.67
CA PRO A 19 4.00 6.25 -9.46
C PRO A 19 3.42 5.04 -8.74
N ILE A 20 2.11 4.84 -8.84
CA ILE A 20 1.42 3.75 -8.11
C ILE A 20 1.95 2.35 -8.47
N GLN A 21 2.43 2.16 -9.70
CA GLN A 21 3.00 0.88 -10.14
C GLN A 21 4.34 0.58 -9.48
N GLU A 22 5.13 1.61 -9.16
CA GLU A 22 6.38 1.46 -8.42
C GLU A 22 6.09 1.07 -6.97
N VAL A 23 5.13 1.74 -6.33
CA VAL A 23 4.67 1.40 -4.97
C VAL A 23 4.17 -0.06 -4.92
N ALA A 24 3.40 -0.49 -5.93
CA ALA A 24 2.93 -1.88 -6.02
C ALA A 24 4.10 -2.87 -6.20
N GLY A 25 5.12 -2.51 -6.97
CA GLY A 25 6.35 -3.30 -7.12
C GLY A 25 7.11 -3.45 -5.82
N ILE A 26 7.31 -2.35 -5.08
CA ILE A 26 7.99 -2.35 -3.78
C ILE A 26 7.30 -3.32 -2.81
N VAL A 27 5.97 -3.24 -2.69
CA VAL A 27 5.20 -4.12 -1.79
C VAL A 27 5.27 -5.59 -2.20
N ARG A 28 5.31 -5.88 -3.51
CA ARG A 28 5.34 -7.25 -4.02
C ARG A 28 6.72 -7.90 -3.91
N ASP A 29 7.76 -7.14 -4.21
CA ASP A 29 9.08 -7.69 -4.52
C ASP A 29 10.13 -7.39 -3.42
N THR A 30 9.79 -6.59 -2.39
CA THR A 30 10.75 -6.12 -1.37
C THR A 30 10.17 -6.08 0.05
N GLU A 31 11.01 -5.69 1.02
CA GLU A 31 10.63 -5.45 2.42
C GLU A 31 10.84 -3.97 2.85
N GLU A 32 10.84 -3.02 1.91
CA GLU A 32 11.15 -1.61 2.22
C GLU A 32 10.08 -0.91 3.06
N PHE A 33 8.82 -1.36 2.97
CA PHE A 33 7.76 -0.90 3.86
C PHE A 33 7.72 -1.71 5.16
N LYS A 34 7.31 -1.04 6.24
CA LYS A 34 6.94 -1.73 7.48
C LYS A 34 5.86 -2.79 7.18
N PRO A 35 5.88 -3.96 7.85
CA PRO A 35 4.99 -5.08 7.49
C PRO A 35 3.49 -4.71 7.46
N ASN A 36 3.03 -3.88 8.39
CA ASN A 36 1.64 -3.43 8.44
C ASN A 36 1.31 -2.35 7.38
N CYS A 37 2.29 -1.58 6.92
CA CYS A 37 2.10 -0.60 5.84
C CYS A 37 1.79 -1.29 4.51
N ASN A 38 2.36 -2.48 4.26
CA ASN A 38 2.02 -3.28 3.08
C ASN A 38 0.52 -3.54 2.97
N LEU A 39 -0.15 -3.83 4.08
CA LEU A 39 -1.61 -4.09 4.11
C LEU A 39 -2.42 -2.87 3.66
N VAL A 40 -2.01 -1.67 4.10
CA VAL A 40 -2.66 -0.40 3.71
C VAL A 40 -2.49 -0.14 2.21
N VAL A 41 -1.31 -0.44 1.66
CA VAL A 41 -1.06 -0.30 0.22
C VAL A 41 -1.89 -1.32 -0.56
N ILE A 42 -1.90 -2.60 -0.17
CA ILE A 42 -2.68 -3.63 -0.88
C ILE A 42 -4.16 -3.26 -0.90
N ASP A 43 -4.72 -2.83 0.23
CA ASP A 43 -6.09 -2.33 0.30
C ASP A 43 -6.33 -1.12 -0.63
N PHE A 44 -5.38 -0.18 -0.68
CA PHE A 44 -5.45 0.95 -1.62
C PHE A 44 -5.47 0.50 -3.08
N LEU A 45 -4.61 -0.45 -3.46
CA LEU A 45 -4.53 -0.97 -4.82
C LEU A 45 -5.83 -1.67 -5.23
N ILE A 46 -6.45 -2.44 -4.32
CA ILE A 46 -7.73 -3.10 -4.53
C ILE A 46 -8.85 -2.08 -4.72
N ARG A 47 -8.99 -1.11 -3.80
CA ARG A 47 -10.07 -0.11 -3.85
C ARG A 47 -10.04 0.78 -5.09
N HIS A 48 -8.85 1.00 -5.66
CA HIS A 48 -8.68 1.80 -6.87
C HIS A 48 -8.58 0.98 -8.16
N GLY A 49 -8.75 -0.35 -8.09
CA GLY A 49 -8.73 -1.24 -9.25
C GLY A 49 -7.36 -1.38 -9.91
N VAL A 50 -6.28 -1.07 -9.19
CA VAL A 50 -4.90 -1.30 -9.64
C VAL A 50 -4.52 -2.77 -9.48
N LEU A 51 -5.02 -3.41 -8.41
CA LEU A 51 -4.98 -4.85 -8.20
C LEU A 51 -6.42 -5.37 -8.29
N GLY A 52 -6.73 -6.09 -9.36
CA GLY A 52 -8.09 -6.54 -9.67
C GLY A 52 -8.32 -8.06 -9.48
N PRO A 53 -9.57 -8.52 -9.66
CA PRO A 53 -9.98 -9.92 -9.46
C PRO A 53 -9.31 -10.92 -10.41
N GLU A 54 -8.64 -10.45 -11.45
CA GLU A 54 -7.78 -11.25 -12.33
C GLU A 54 -6.49 -11.73 -11.65
N HIS A 55 -6.08 -11.11 -10.54
CA HIS A 55 -4.92 -11.56 -9.76
C HIS A 55 -5.25 -12.88 -9.04
N PRO A 56 -4.40 -13.93 -9.14
CA PRO A 56 -4.70 -15.25 -8.58
C PRO A 56 -5.00 -15.21 -7.07
N ASP A 57 -4.30 -14.35 -6.33
CA ASP A 57 -4.44 -14.22 -4.88
C ASP A 57 -5.49 -13.19 -4.44
N TYR A 58 -6.27 -12.61 -5.36
CA TYR A 58 -7.19 -11.50 -5.04
C TYR A 58 -8.14 -11.82 -3.90
N VAL A 59 -8.76 -13.01 -3.94
CA VAL A 59 -9.74 -13.45 -2.93
C VAL A 59 -9.08 -13.61 -1.55
N ASP A 60 -7.87 -14.17 -1.51
CA ASP A 60 -7.13 -14.39 -0.28
C ASP A 60 -6.67 -13.06 0.33
N LEU A 61 -6.20 -12.13 -0.50
CA LEU A 61 -5.84 -10.78 -0.09
C LEU A 61 -7.03 -10.03 0.50
N VAL A 62 -8.17 -10.00 -0.20
CA VAL A 62 -9.39 -9.31 0.28
C VAL A 62 -9.88 -9.91 1.60
N THR A 63 -9.85 -11.23 1.72
CA THR A 63 -10.30 -11.95 2.93
C THR A 63 -9.33 -11.73 4.09
N GLY A 64 -8.02 -11.76 3.82
CA GLY A 64 -6.96 -11.55 4.81
C GLY A 64 -6.92 -10.12 5.35
N LEU A 65 -7.29 -9.12 4.55
CA LEU A 65 -7.39 -7.72 4.96
C LEU A 65 -8.60 -7.43 5.86
N HIS A 66 -9.65 -8.27 5.78
CA HIS A 66 -10.88 -8.10 6.54
C HIS A 66 -11.19 -9.34 7.39
N PRO A 67 -10.30 -9.71 8.33
CA PRO A 67 -10.54 -10.86 9.17
C PRO A 67 -11.78 -10.61 10.03
N ARG A 68 -12.64 -11.64 10.14
CA ARG A 68 -13.70 -11.61 11.14
C ARG A 68 -13.05 -11.70 12.52
N LEU A 69 -13.17 -10.63 13.30
CA LEU A 69 -12.82 -10.68 14.70
C LEU A 69 -13.80 -11.59 15.45
N PRO A 70 -13.34 -12.34 16.47
CA PRO A 70 -14.19 -13.22 17.27
C PRO A 70 -15.29 -12.47 18.03
#